data_AF-A0A376KRP0-F1
#
_entry.id   AF-A0A376KRP0-F1
#
_cell.length_a   1.000
_cell.length_b   1.000
_cell.length_c   1.000
_cell.angle_alpha   90.00
_cell.angle_beta   90.00
_cell.angle_gamma   90.00
#
_symmetry.space_group_name_H-M   'P 1'
#
loop_
_entity.id
_entity.type
_entity.pdbx_description
1 polymer ?
#
loop_
_entity_poly.entity_id
_entity_poly.type
_entity_poly.pdbx_seq_one_letter_code
_entity_poly.pdbx_strand_id
1 'polypeptide(L)' 'MTLKPTYILARFKASSAVFKSLWDQGIILRDQNKQPSLSGCLRITVGTREESQRVIDALRAEQV' A
#
# COMPACT_ATOMS: atom_id res chain seq x y z
N MET A 1 7.23 26.12 4.77
CA MET A 1 7.65 24.74 5.14
C MET A 1 6.75 23.77 4.38
N THR A 2 7.24 23.17 3.30
CA THR A 2 6.45 22.25 2.48
C THR A 2 6.48 20.88 3.16
N LEU A 3 5.43 20.51 3.90
CA LEU A 3 5.26 19.16 4.44
C LEU A 3 5.16 18.20 3.26
N LYS A 4 6.25 17.50 2.96
CA LYS A 4 6.28 16.50 1.88
C LYS A 4 5.58 15.25 2.43
N PRO A 5 4.45 14.82 1.86
CA PRO A 5 3.84 13.58 2.27
C PRO A 5 4.82 12.44 2.00
N THR A 6 5.21 11.73 3.06
CA THR A 6 6.09 10.56 2.95
C THR A 6 5.22 9.41 2.48
N TYR A 7 5.41 8.98 1.24
CA TYR A 7 4.73 7.82 0.69
C TYR A 7 5.75 6.87 0.07
N ILE A 8 5.41 5.59 0.10
CA ILE A 8 6.20 4.52 -0.49
C ILE A 8 5.40 3.97 -1.64
N LEU A 9 6.06 3.76 -2.77
CA LEU A 9 5.50 3.05 -3.90
C LEU A 9 6.11 1.64 -3.92
N ALA A 10 5.27 0.62 -3.88
CA ALA A 10 5.71 -0.77 -3.92
C ALA A 10 4.98 -1.50 -5.05
N ARG A 11 5.70 -2.32 -5.80
CA ARG A 11 5.12 -3.19 -6.84
C ARG A 11 4.82 -4.55 -6.24
N PHE A 12 3.60 -5.03 -6.45
CA PHE A 12 3.14 -6.32 -5.97
C PHE A 12 2.71 -7.19 -7.15
N LYS A 13 3.06 -8.49 -7.14
CA LYS A 13 2.67 -9.44 -8.18
C LYS A 13 1.14 -9.60 -8.28
N ALA A 14 0.47 -9.64 -7.13
CA ALA A 14 -0.99 -9.74 -7.03
C ALA A 14 -1.62 -8.46 -6.44
N SER A 15 -1.20 -7.29 -6.93
CA SER A 15 -1.62 -5.98 -6.39
C SER A 15 -3.11 -5.84 -6.11
N SER A 16 -4.00 -6.36 -6.96
CA SER A 16 -5.45 -6.29 -6.75
C SER A 16 -5.95 -7.18 -5.60
N ALA A 17 -5.37 -8.36 -5.39
CA ALA A 17 -5.72 -9.24 -4.27
C ALA A 17 -5.25 -8.63 -2.95
N VAL A 18 -3.98 -8.21 -2.92
CA VAL A 18 -3.35 -7.54 -1.78
C VAL A 18 -4.11 -6.27 -1.41
N PHE A 19 -4.48 -5.45 -2.40
CA PHE A 19 -5.28 -4.25 -2.18
C PHE A 19 -6.63 -4.57 -1.54
N LYS A 20 -7.33 -5.60 -2.02
CA LYS A 20 -8.63 -6.00 -1.47
C LYS A 20 -8.50 -6.51 -0.04
N SER A 21 -7.50 -7.34 0.24
CA SER A 21 -7.21 -7.86 1.59
C SER A 21 -6.91 -6.73 2.58
N LEU A 22 -6.06 -5.77 2.18
CA LEU A 22 -5.76 -4.59 2.99
C LEU A 22 -7.00 -3.71 3.19
N TRP A 23 -7.83 -3.56 2.16
CA TRP A 23 -9.11 -2.84 2.23
C TRP A 23 -10.08 -3.45 3.24
N ASP A 24 -10.25 -4.78 3.22
CA ASP A 24 -11.09 -5.51 4.16
C ASP A 24 -10.60 -5.40 5.62
N GLN A 25 -9.29 -5.22 5.82
CA GLN A 25 -8.69 -4.94 7.13
C GLN A 25 -8.80 -3.46 7.55
N GLY A 26 -9.43 -2.61 6.75
CA GLY A 26 -9.58 -1.17 7.01
C GLY A 26 -8.33 -0.33 6.69
N ILE A 27 -7.35 -0.91 5.99
CA ILE A 27 -6.13 -0.22 5.58
C ILE A 27 -6.35 0.41 4.20
N ILE A 28 -6.51 1.73 4.18
CA ILE A 28 -6.78 2.47 2.94
C ILE A 28 -5.47 2.77 2.20
N LEU A 29 -5.28 2.11 1.08
CA LEU A 29 -4.16 2.32 0.16
C LEU A 29 -4.60 3.07 -1.09
N ARG A 30 -3.65 3.58 -1.88
CA ARG A 30 -3.94 4.14 -3.20
C ARG A 30 -3.41 3.21 -4.29
N ASP A 31 -4.33 2.61 -5.03
CA ASP A 31 -3.98 1.82 -6.21
C ASP A 31 -3.48 2.73 -7.35
N GLN A 32 -2.26 2.49 -7.80
CA GLN A 32 -1.62 3.18 -8.92
C GLN A 32 -1.53 2.29 -10.18
N ASN A 33 -2.12 1.10 -10.16
CA ASN A 33 -2.10 0.14 -11.27
C ASN A 33 -2.69 0.73 -12.57
N LYS A 34 -3.65 1.66 -12.45
CA LYS A 34 -4.24 2.36 -13.61
C LYS A 34 -3.34 3.43 -14.23
N GLN A 35 -2.21 3.78 -13.60
CA GLN A 35 -1.28 4.74 -14.19
C GLN A 35 -0.35 4.08 -15.22
N PRO A 36 -0.17 4.69 -16.40
CA PRO A 36 0.81 4.19 -17.38
C PRO A 36 2.19 4.13 -16.73
N SER A 37 2.92 3.02 -16.94
CA SER A 37 4.21 2.65 -16.31
C SER A 37 4.19 2.15 -14.85
N LEU A 38 3.05 2.19 -14.15
CA LEU A 38 2.92 1.77 -12.74
C LEU A 38 1.99 0.57 -12.54
N SER A 39 1.90 -0.29 -13.56
CA SER A 39 1.09 -1.52 -13.45
C SER A 39 1.58 -2.38 -12.29
N GLY A 40 0.63 -2.78 -11.43
CA GLY A 40 0.89 -3.54 -10.21
C GLY A 40 1.50 -2.75 -9.05
N CYS A 41 1.58 -1.42 -9.12
CA CYS A 41 2.09 -0.60 -8.03
C CYS A 41 0.98 -0.11 -7.09
N LEU A 42 1.18 -0.25 -5.79
CA LEU A 42 0.36 0.37 -4.75
C LEU A 42 1.16 1.47 -4.06
N ARG A 43 0.49 2.59 -3.79
CA ARG A 43 1.05 3.70 -3.00
C ARG A 43 0.55 3.60 -1.57
N ILE A 44 1.50 3.47 -0.66
CA ILE A 44 1.28 3.41 0.79
C ILE A 44 1.68 4.77 1.36
N THR A 45 0.75 5.46 2.01
CA THR A 45 1.08 6.68 2.74
C THR A 45 1.67 6.28 4.09
N VAL A 46 2.82 6.83 4.45
CA VAL A 46 3.42 6.61 5.77
C VAL A 46 2.76 7.57 6.74
N GLY A 47 1.91 7.03 7.60
CA GLY A 47 1.30 7.75 8.71
C GLY A 47 2.05 7.49 10.01
N THR A 48 1.35 7.02 11.04
CA THR A 48 1.98 6.68 12.33
C THR A 48 2.72 5.33 12.29
N ARG A 49 3.49 5.03 13.34
CA ARG A 49 4.18 3.74 13.47
C ARG A 49 3.19 2.58 13.56
N GLU A 50 2.06 2.78 14.24
CA GLU A 50 1.01 1.78 14.42
C GLU A 50 0.33 1.45 13.08
N GLU A 51 0.02 2.47 12.27
CA GLU A 51 -0.53 2.29 10.92
C GLU A 51 0.46 1.55 10.02
N SER A 52 1.74 1.94 10.08
CA SER A 52 2.81 1.28 9.34
C SER A 52 2.96 -0.19 9.74
N GLN A 53 2.86 -0.49 11.04
CA GLN A 53 2.97 -1.86 11.53
C GLN A 53 1.79 -2.72 11.06
N ARG A 54 0.55 -2.19 11.09
CA ARG A 54 -0.62 -2.90 10.54
C ARG A 54 -0.45 -3.24 9.07
N VAL A 55 0.08 -2.31 8.27
CA VAL A 55 0.38 -2.56 6.85
C VAL A 55 1.43 -3.68 6.71
N ILE A 56 2.51 -3.64 7.51
CA ILE A 56 3.56 -4.66 7.47
C ILE A 56 3.01 -6.04 7.85
N ASP A 57 2.20 -6.11 8.90
CA ASP A 57 1.63 -7.37 9.37
C ASP A 57 0.65 -7.96 8.35
N ALA A 58 -0.20 -7.11 7.75
CA ALA A 58 -1.10 -7.52 6.67
C ALA A 58 -0.33 -7.99 5.42
N LEU A 59 0.74 -7.30 5.02
CA LEU A 59 1.59 -7.70 3.89
C LEU A 59 2.34 -9.01 4.17
N ARG A 60 2.77 -9.26 5.41
CA ARG A 60 3.38 -10.53 5.81
C ARG A 60 2.38 -11.69 5.76
N ALA A 61 1.13 -11.44 6.14
CA ALA A 61 0.07 -12.45 6.08
C ALA A 61 -0.27 -12.86 4.63
N GLU A 62 -0.13 -11.94 3.67
CA GLU A 62 -0.47 -12.16 2.26
C GLU A 62 0.66 -12.85 1.43
N GLN A 63 1.81 -13.22 2.01
CA GLN A 63 2.98 -13.80 1.30
C GLN A 63 3.17 -13.23 -0.12
N VAL A 64 3.48 -11.93 -0.19
CA VAL A 64 3.73 -11.20 -1.45
C VAL A 64 5.09 -11.48 -2.08
#